data_AF-A0A834HF96-F1
#
_entry.id   AF-A0A834HF96-F1
#
_cell.length_a   1.000
_cell.length_b   1.000
_cell.length_c   1.000
_cell.angle_alpha   90.00
_cell.angle_beta   90.00
_cell.angle_gamma   90.00
#
_symmetry.space_group_name_H-M   'P 1'
#
loop_
_entity.id
_entity.type
_entity.pdbx_description
1 polymer ?
#
loop_
_entity_poly.entity_id
_entity_poly.type
_entity_poly.pdbx_seq_one_letter_code
_entity_poly.pdbx_strand_id
1 'polypeptide(L)'
;MGSVSESRDQVPQKTYWRWSKLDFFPEKSFQNWGTYRDALSQTGLRFKDCLLTRSDETSEVMDLQKQSKNKMKRCLNWWDLTWVNFGAVIGAGIFVLTGQEAHFDAGPAIVVSYLAAGFSTMLGVFIYTEFAVEIPVAGGSFAYLRVKLGDFVAFVAAANILLDYMLANAAVARSWTSYLTTLLNRLSNSLVIHTNLKQ
;
A
#
# COMPACT_ATOMS: atom_id res chain seq x y z
N MET A 1 34.60 -37.06 24.80
CA MET A 1 34.11 -36.19 23.70
C MET A 1 32.59 -36.29 23.70
N GLY A 2 31.82 -35.38 24.28
CA GLY A 2 31.70 -33.98 23.90
C GLY A 2 30.26 -33.77 23.42
N SER A 3 29.33 -33.68 24.39
CA SER A 3 27.91 -33.44 24.18
C SER A 3 27.66 -32.06 23.57
N VAL A 4 27.28 -32.00 22.29
CA VAL A 4 26.74 -30.80 21.67
C VAL A 4 25.27 -30.71 22.07
N SER A 5 25.01 -29.99 23.16
CA SER A 5 23.67 -29.53 23.52
C SER A 5 23.24 -28.47 22.52
N GLU A 6 22.40 -28.87 21.56
CA GLU A 6 21.72 -27.96 20.65
C GLU A 6 20.73 -27.11 21.47
N SER A 7 21.18 -25.93 21.86
CA SER A 7 20.35 -24.88 22.47
C SER A 7 19.29 -24.44 21.46
N ARG A 8 18.14 -25.13 21.44
CA ARG A 8 16.93 -24.61 20.80
C ARG A 8 16.56 -23.31 21.52
N ASP A 9 16.91 -22.17 20.92
CA ASP A 9 16.38 -20.87 21.31
C ASP A 9 14.85 -20.93 21.23
N GLN A 10 14.23 -21.19 22.38
CA GLN A 10 12.78 -21.17 22.53
C GLN A 10 12.33 -19.72 22.41
N VAL A 11 11.88 -19.33 21.21
CA VAL A 11 11.18 -18.07 21.01
C VAL A 11 9.96 -18.07 21.94
N PRO A 12 9.86 -17.16 22.92
CA PRO A 12 8.75 -17.17 23.88
C PRO A 12 7.44 -16.98 23.14
N GLN A 13 6.50 -17.91 23.35
CA GLN A 13 5.13 -17.82 22.84
C GLN A 13 4.45 -16.59 23.45
N LYS A 14 4.32 -15.51 22.68
CA LYS A 14 3.62 -14.31 23.13
C LYS A 14 2.11 -14.59 23.18
N THR A 15 1.52 -14.44 24.37
CA THR A 15 0.05 -14.44 24.53
C THR A 15 -0.54 -13.24 23.78
N TYR A 16 -1.45 -13.48 22.85
CA TYR A 16 -2.06 -12.48 21.96
C TYR A 16 -2.74 -11.31 22.70
N TRP A 17 -3.06 -11.49 23.99
CA TRP A 17 -3.88 -10.57 24.79
C TRP A 17 -3.10 -9.52 25.59
N ARG A 18 -1.77 -9.46 25.51
CA ARG A 18 -0.97 -8.49 26.28
C ARG A 18 -0.52 -7.34 25.38
N TRP A 19 -1.18 -6.19 25.51
CA TRP A 19 -0.78 -4.96 24.86
C TRP A 19 0.38 -4.30 25.62
N SER A 20 1.59 -4.26 25.02
CA SER A 20 2.72 -3.49 25.54
C SER A 20 3.12 -2.38 24.57
N LYS A 21 3.63 -1.25 25.10
CA LYS A 21 4.24 -0.20 24.26
C LYS A 21 5.39 -0.73 23.39
N LEU A 22 6.03 -1.83 23.81
CA LEU A 22 7.09 -2.52 23.07
C LEU A 22 6.59 -3.30 21.84
N ASP A 23 5.28 -3.59 21.75
CA ASP A 23 4.70 -4.25 20.57
C ASP A 23 4.34 -3.26 19.46
N PHE A 24 4.01 -2.01 19.82
CA PHE A 24 3.74 -0.93 18.86
C PHE A 24 5.00 -0.30 18.27
N PHE A 25 6.06 -0.17 19.07
CA PHE A 25 7.33 0.42 18.64
C PHE A 25 8.48 -0.56 18.91
N PRO A 26 8.63 -1.61 18.08
CA PRO A 26 9.70 -2.58 18.23
C PRO A 26 11.09 -1.98 17.97
N GLU A 27 11.16 -0.84 17.28
CA GLU A 27 12.41 -0.15 16.97
C GLU A 27 12.80 0.89 18.03
N LYS A 28 14.10 0.90 18.37
CA LYS A 28 14.70 1.84 19.34
C LYS A 28 14.61 3.31 18.88
N SER A 29 14.39 3.56 17.58
CA SER A 29 14.33 4.88 16.95
C SER A 29 13.24 5.78 17.50
N PHE A 30 12.13 5.20 18.01
CA PHE A 30 10.98 5.95 18.50
C PHE A 30 10.91 6.08 20.04
N GLN A 31 11.90 5.53 20.77
CA GLN A 31 11.87 5.56 22.24
C GLN A 31 12.43 6.86 22.81
N ASN A 32 13.48 7.43 22.19
CA ASN A 32 14.15 8.64 22.66
C ASN A 32 14.26 9.68 21.54
N TRP A 33 13.98 10.94 21.85
CA TRP A 33 14.07 12.06 20.89
C TRP A 33 15.47 12.23 20.29
N GLY A 34 16.52 11.98 21.08
CA GLY A 34 17.91 12.00 20.59
C GLY A 34 18.17 10.92 19.53
N THR A 35 17.68 9.71 19.77
CA THR A 35 17.80 8.58 18.84
C THR A 35 16.94 8.77 17.59
N TYR A 36 15.77 9.41 17.72
CA TYR A 36 14.94 9.79 16.56
C TYR A 36 15.67 10.81 15.67
N ARG A 37 16.29 11.84 16.27
CA ARG A 37 17.07 12.84 15.51
C ARG A 37 18.27 12.22 14.82
N ASP A 38 18.96 11.29 15.47
CA ASP A 38 20.08 10.56 14.89
C ASP A 38 19.62 9.59 13.78
N ALA A 39 18.47 8.94 13.94
CA ALA A 39 17.86 8.14 12.87
C ALA A 39 17.43 9.01 11.67
N LEU A 40 16.91 10.21 11.93
CA LEU A 40 16.51 11.15 10.91
C LEU A 40 17.72 11.69 10.14
N SER A 41 18.84 11.99 10.84
CA SER A 41 20.08 12.43 10.20
C SER A 41 20.71 11.31 9.35
N GLN A 42 20.57 10.05 9.78
CA GLN A 42 20.99 8.87 9.01
C GLN A 42 20.07 8.56 7.81
N THR A 43 18.86 9.11 7.76
CA THR A 43 17.94 8.90 6.63
C THR A 43 18.51 9.52 5.34
N GLY A 44 19.24 10.64 5.44
CA GLY A 44 19.92 11.25 4.30
C GLY A 44 21.07 10.39 3.73
N LEU A 45 21.77 9.64 4.58
CA LEU A 45 22.81 8.69 4.14
C LEU A 45 22.19 7.45 3.51
N ARG A 46 21.14 6.88 4.12
CA ARG A 46 20.35 5.78 3.53
C ARG A 46 19.79 6.13 2.15
N PHE A 47 19.39 7.38 1.95
CA PHE A 47 18.93 7.86 0.65
C PHE A 47 20.05 7.89 -0.39
N LYS A 48 21.28 8.28 0.01
CA LYS A 48 22.46 8.20 -0.86
C LYS A 48 22.88 6.76 -1.16
N ASP A 49 22.80 5.88 -0.17
CA ASP A 49 23.07 4.46 -0.34
C ASP A 49 22.05 3.81 -1.27
N CYS A 50 20.77 4.17 -1.16
CA CYS A 50 19.70 3.76 -2.08
C CYS A 50 19.89 4.30 -3.51
N LEU A 51 20.51 5.48 -3.65
CA LEU A 51 20.84 6.09 -4.94
C LEU A 51 22.05 5.45 -5.63
N LEU A 52 23.04 4.99 -4.86
CA LEU A 52 24.34 4.54 -5.37
C LEU A 52 24.49 3.02 -5.38
N THR A 53 23.73 2.30 -4.56
CA THR A 53 23.85 0.84 -4.43
C THR A 53 22.84 0.16 -5.34
N ARG A 54 23.32 -0.61 -6.32
CA ARG A 54 22.53 -1.65 -6.96
C ARG A 54 22.54 -2.85 -6.03
N SER A 55 21.53 -3.00 -5.17
CA SER A 55 21.38 -4.21 -4.37
C SER A 55 21.06 -5.41 -5.27
N ASP A 56 21.61 -6.57 -4.91
CA ASP A 56 21.56 -7.79 -5.71
C ASP A 56 20.16 -8.44 -5.60
N GLU A 57 19.57 -8.77 -6.75
CA GLU A 57 18.11 -8.77 -6.98
C GLU A 57 17.33 -9.97 -6.38
N THR A 58 18.01 -10.99 -5.84
CA THR A 58 17.39 -12.27 -5.46
C THR A 58 17.55 -12.69 -3.99
N SER A 59 18.55 -12.17 -3.28
CA SER A 59 18.82 -12.56 -1.88
C SER A 59 17.92 -11.82 -0.88
N GLU A 60 17.59 -10.54 -1.13
CA GLU A 60 16.76 -9.75 -0.20
C GLU A 60 15.32 -10.27 -0.08
N VAL A 61 14.74 -10.79 -1.17
CA VAL A 61 13.33 -11.22 -1.19
C VAL A 61 13.11 -12.47 -0.32
N MET A 62 14.07 -13.40 -0.32
CA MET A 62 14.08 -14.53 0.63
C MET A 62 14.37 -14.08 2.06
N ASP A 63 15.24 -13.09 2.24
CA ASP A 63 15.63 -12.63 3.57
C ASP A 63 14.55 -11.78 4.25
N LEU A 64 13.73 -11.05 3.49
CA LEU A 64 12.53 -10.35 3.99
C LEU A 64 11.48 -11.35 4.51
N GLN A 65 11.27 -12.48 3.83
CA GLN A 65 10.43 -13.56 4.35
C GLN A 65 10.99 -14.14 5.65
N LYS A 66 12.32 -14.30 5.77
CA LYS A 66 12.97 -14.77 7.00
C LYS A 66 12.89 -13.76 8.16
N GLN A 67 12.88 -12.45 7.86
CA GLN A 67 12.74 -11.41 8.88
C GLN A 67 11.34 -11.34 9.50
N SER A 68 10.31 -11.78 8.78
CA SER A 68 8.98 -11.94 9.37
C SER A 68 8.98 -13.09 10.39
N LYS A 69 9.31 -12.76 11.64
CA LYS A 69 9.35 -13.70 12.78
C LYS A 69 8.01 -14.41 13.04
N ASN A 70 6.92 -13.96 12.42
CA ASN A 70 5.58 -14.54 12.55
C ASN A 70 5.18 -15.28 11.27
N LYS A 71 5.21 -16.62 11.29
CA LYS A 71 4.63 -17.45 10.24
C LYS A 71 3.10 -17.32 10.26
N MET A 72 2.52 -16.62 9.29
CA MET A 72 1.07 -16.56 9.10
C MET A 72 0.55 -17.86 8.48
N LYS A 73 -0.58 -18.37 8.97
CA LYS A 73 -1.29 -19.48 8.32
C LYS A 73 -1.95 -18.98 7.05
N ARG A 74 -1.80 -19.71 5.95
CA ARG A 74 -2.44 -19.40 4.66
C ARG A 74 -3.91 -19.84 4.73
N CYS A 75 -4.79 -18.92 5.14
CA CYS A 75 -6.23 -19.18 5.30
C CYS A 75 -7.08 -18.61 4.16
N LEU A 76 -6.51 -17.80 3.27
CA LEU A 76 -7.24 -17.09 2.22
C LEU A 76 -7.43 -18.01 1.00
N ASN A 77 -8.69 -18.31 0.67
CA ASN A 77 -9.03 -19.09 -0.50
C ASN A 77 -9.15 -18.18 -1.75
N TRP A 78 -9.19 -18.78 -2.94
CA TRP A 78 -9.38 -18.04 -4.20
C TRP A 78 -10.69 -17.22 -4.21
N TRP A 79 -11.74 -17.75 -3.59
CA TRP A 79 -13.01 -17.06 -3.45
C TRP A 79 -12.90 -15.80 -2.59
N ASP A 80 -12.22 -15.91 -1.44
CA ASP A 80 -12.01 -14.78 -0.53
C ASP A 80 -11.16 -13.70 -1.20
N LEU A 81 -10.12 -14.11 -1.94
CA LEU A 81 -9.28 -13.18 -2.70
C LEU A 81 -10.10 -12.43 -3.75
N THR A 82 -11.01 -13.11 -4.46
CA THR A 82 -11.87 -12.47 -5.46
C THR A 82 -12.78 -11.42 -4.83
N TRP A 83 -13.41 -11.74 -3.70
CA TRP A 83 -14.27 -10.80 -2.98
C TRP A 83 -13.51 -9.59 -2.42
N VAL A 84 -12.30 -9.80 -1.90
CA VAL A 84 -11.44 -8.71 -1.44
C VAL A 84 -11.11 -7.76 -2.60
N ASN A 85 -10.78 -8.30 -3.78
CA ASN A 85 -10.51 -7.48 -4.97
C ASN A 85 -11.76 -6.72 -5.43
N PHE A 86 -12.92 -7.37 -5.45
CA PHE A 86 -14.18 -6.72 -5.82
C PHE A 86 -14.53 -5.55 -4.89
N GLY A 87 -14.36 -5.75 -3.58
CA GLY A 87 -14.56 -4.69 -2.58
C GLY A 87 -13.52 -3.57 -2.64
N ALA A 88 -12.31 -3.84 -3.13
CA ALA A 88 -11.29 -2.81 -3.32
C ALA A 88 -11.55 -1.92 -4.54
N VAL A 89 -12.15 -2.47 -5.61
CA VAL A 89 -12.44 -1.74 -6.85
C VAL A 89 -13.75 -0.96 -6.77
N ILE A 90 -14.77 -1.52 -6.11
CA ILE A 90 -16.08 -0.87 -5.99
C ILE A 90 -16.05 0.12 -4.82
N GLY A 91 -16.19 1.40 -5.14
CA GLY A 91 -16.23 2.44 -4.12
C GLY A 91 -16.63 3.79 -4.68
N ALA A 92 -16.20 4.84 -3.99
CA ALA A 92 -16.53 6.23 -4.30
C ALA A 92 -16.30 6.64 -5.77
N GLY A 93 -15.30 6.05 -6.44
CA GLY A 93 -14.98 6.33 -7.84
C GLY A 93 -16.16 6.10 -8.77
N ILE A 94 -16.77 4.91 -8.77
CA ILE A 94 -17.87 4.63 -9.70
C ILE A 94 -19.16 5.36 -9.34
N PHE A 95 -19.39 5.67 -8.06
CA PHE A 95 -20.62 6.33 -7.64
C PHE A 95 -20.58 7.85 -7.91
N VAL A 96 -19.43 8.51 -7.72
CA VAL A 96 -19.30 9.97 -7.91
C VAL A 96 -18.80 10.30 -9.31
N LEU A 97 -17.68 9.69 -9.73
CA LEU A 97 -16.97 10.11 -10.94
C LEU A 97 -17.80 9.84 -12.19
N THR A 98 -18.51 8.70 -12.25
CA THR A 98 -19.43 8.38 -13.35
C THR A 98 -20.46 9.48 -13.58
N GLY A 99 -21.05 10.02 -12.51
CA GLY A 99 -22.06 11.09 -12.63
C GLY A 99 -21.45 12.40 -13.12
N GLN A 100 -20.23 12.72 -12.66
CA GLN A 100 -19.52 13.92 -13.07
C GLN A 100 -19.11 13.83 -14.56
N GLU A 101 -18.46 12.75 -14.97
CA GLU A 101 -18.03 12.53 -16.36
C GLU A 101 -19.21 12.42 -17.33
N ALA A 102 -20.33 11.84 -16.88
CA ALA A 102 -21.55 11.80 -17.68
C ALA A 102 -22.16 13.20 -17.87
N HIS A 103 -22.04 14.09 -16.90
CA HIS A 103 -22.58 15.44 -16.98
C HIS A 103 -21.68 16.39 -17.79
N PHE A 104 -20.35 16.30 -17.63
CA PHE A 104 -19.42 17.28 -18.20
C PHE A 104 -18.81 16.87 -19.54
N ASP A 105 -18.54 15.57 -19.76
CA ASP A 105 -17.70 15.14 -20.89
C ASP A 105 -18.39 14.14 -21.82
N ALA A 106 -18.74 12.95 -21.33
CA ALA A 106 -19.13 11.83 -22.19
C ALA A 106 -20.63 11.73 -22.49
N GLY A 107 -21.49 12.32 -21.64
CA GLY A 107 -22.94 12.19 -21.80
C GLY A 107 -23.41 10.72 -21.83
N PRO A 108 -24.40 10.37 -22.67
CA PRO A 108 -24.87 8.99 -22.83
C PRO A 108 -23.80 8.01 -23.34
N ALA A 109 -22.71 8.51 -23.95
CA ALA A 109 -21.64 7.69 -24.52
C ALA A 109 -20.64 7.16 -23.49
N ILE A 110 -20.82 7.46 -22.19
CA ILE A 110 -19.95 7.02 -21.09
C ILE A 110 -19.74 5.50 -21.03
N VAL A 111 -20.74 4.72 -21.49
CA VAL A 111 -20.65 3.26 -21.56
C VAL A 111 -19.53 2.81 -22.51
N VAL A 112 -19.37 3.48 -23.66
CA VAL A 112 -18.33 3.17 -24.64
C VAL A 112 -16.96 3.52 -24.07
N SER A 113 -16.83 4.65 -23.37
CA SER A 113 -15.59 5.04 -22.69
C SER A 113 -15.17 4.02 -21.63
N TYR A 114 -16.13 3.51 -20.83
CA TYR A 114 -15.84 2.46 -19.85
C TYR A 114 -15.45 1.13 -20.47
N LEU A 115 -16.04 0.75 -21.61
CA LEU A 115 -15.65 -0.46 -22.33
C LEU A 115 -14.20 -0.36 -22.84
N ALA A 116 -13.82 0.79 -23.42
CA ALA A 116 -12.46 1.03 -23.87
C ALA A 116 -11.46 1.03 -22.70
N ALA A 117 -11.80 1.70 -21.59
CA ALA A 117 -10.99 1.69 -20.37
C ALA A 117 -10.85 0.29 -19.78
N GLY A 118 -11.94 -0.49 -19.73
CA GLY A 118 -11.96 -1.87 -19.26
C GLY A 118 -11.09 -2.82 -20.10
N PHE A 119 -11.08 -2.63 -21.43
CA PHE A 119 -10.20 -3.38 -22.30
C PHE A 119 -8.72 -3.06 -22.05
N SER A 120 -8.39 -1.78 -21.84
CA SER A 120 -7.04 -1.34 -21.49
C SER A 120 -6.58 -1.92 -20.14
N THR A 121 -7.43 -1.88 -19.11
CA THR A 121 -7.09 -2.44 -17.80
C THR A 121 -6.98 -3.96 -17.84
N MET A 122 -7.78 -4.66 -18.65
CA MET A 122 -7.65 -6.11 -18.87
C MET A 122 -6.25 -6.48 -19.37
N LEU A 123 -5.73 -5.76 -20.36
CA LEU A 123 -4.36 -5.98 -20.86
C LEU A 123 -3.31 -5.73 -19.76
N GLY A 124 -3.50 -4.69 -18.95
CA GLY A 124 -2.64 -4.40 -17.80
C GLY A 124 -2.66 -5.52 -16.75
N VAL A 125 -3.83 -6.12 -16.49
CA VAL A 125 -3.98 -7.24 -15.54
C VAL A 125 -3.24 -8.48 -16.02
N PHE A 126 -3.20 -8.77 -17.33
CA PHE A 126 -2.41 -9.88 -17.86
C PHE A 126 -0.92 -9.72 -17.57
N ILE A 127 -0.38 -8.53 -17.78
CA ILE A 127 1.03 -8.20 -17.48
C ILE A 127 1.30 -8.35 -15.98
N TYR A 128 0.40 -7.86 -15.13
CA TYR A 128 0.54 -8.00 -13.67
C TYR A 128 0.43 -9.46 -13.20
N THR A 129 -0.36 -10.29 -13.88
CA THR A 129 -0.50 -11.71 -13.56
C THR A 129 0.78 -12.47 -13.85
N GLU A 130 1.48 -12.15 -14.94
CA GLU A 130 2.80 -12.70 -15.26
C GLU A 130 3.82 -12.41 -14.14
N PHE A 131 3.89 -11.15 -13.68
CA PHE A 131 4.75 -10.79 -12.55
C PHE A 131 4.34 -11.44 -11.22
N ALA A 132 3.04 -11.64 -10.99
CA ALA A 132 2.55 -12.31 -9.78
C ALA A 132 2.91 -13.79 -9.72
N VAL A 133 2.99 -14.47 -10.87
CA VAL A 133 3.43 -15.87 -10.97
C VAL A 133 4.95 -15.99 -10.86
N GLU A 134 5.71 -15.05 -11.45
CA GLU A 134 7.18 -15.07 -11.42
C GLU A 134 7.73 -14.79 -10.01
N ILE A 135 7.13 -13.84 -9.27
CA ILE A 135 7.65 -13.36 -7.98
C ILE A 135 6.55 -13.47 -6.91
N PRO A 136 6.36 -14.65 -6.28
CA PRO A 136 5.25 -14.91 -5.35
C PRO A 136 5.52 -14.37 -3.94
N VAL A 137 5.79 -13.07 -3.84
CA VAL A 137 6.18 -12.39 -2.58
C VAL A 137 5.18 -11.31 -2.22
N ALA A 138 4.96 -11.16 -0.91
CA ALA A 138 4.11 -10.10 -0.38
C ALA A 138 4.85 -8.76 -0.51
N GLY A 139 4.40 -7.90 -1.43
CA GLY A 139 5.04 -6.61 -1.70
C GLY A 139 4.49 -5.80 -2.87
N GLY A 140 3.67 -6.41 -3.75
CA GLY A 140 3.01 -5.72 -4.86
C GLY A 140 3.97 -5.12 -5.88
N SER A 141 3.54 -4.07 -6.57
CA SER A 141 4.28 -3.45 -7.68
C SER A 141 5.68 -2.94 -7.30
N PHE A 142 5.85 -2.47 -6.06
CA PHE A 142 7.16 -2.03 -5.56
C PHE A 142 8.19 -3.16 -5.53
N ALA A 143 7.79 -4.35 -5.06
CA ALA A 143 8.68 -5.51 -5.01
C ALA A 143 9.10 -5.95 -6.42
N TYR A 144 8.21 -5.88 -7.41
CA TYR A 144 8.52 -6.23 -8.79
C TYR A 144 9.54 -5.26 -9.41
N LEU A 145 9.34 -3.95 -9.22
CA LEU A 145 10.26 -2.93 -9.73
C LEU A 145 11.62 -3.01 -9.06
N ARG A 146 11.66 -3.33 -7.76
CA ARG A 146 12.91 -3.52 -7.02
C ARG A 146 13.74 -4.68 -7.56
N VAL A 147 13.09 -5.79 -7.87
CA VAL A 147 13.76 -6.97 -8.44
C VAL A 147 14.24 -6.74 -9.87
N LYS A 148 13.47 -6.04 -10.72
CA LYS A 148 13.78 -5.92 -12.16
C LYS A 148 14.59 -4.68 -12.55
N LEU A 149 14.45 -3.56 -11.82
CA LEU A 149 14.99 -2.24 -12.22
C LEU A 149 15.94 -1.62 -11.19
N GLY A 150 16.11 -2.25 -10.02
CA GLY A 150 17.00 -1.81 -8.96
C GLY A 150 16.39 -0.80 -7.99
N ASP A 151 17.17 -0.45 -6.95
CA ASP A 151 16.69 0.27 -5.77
C ASP A 151 16.24 1.71 -6.06
N PHE A 152 16.92 2.45 -6.94
CA PHE A 152 16.55 3.84 -7.20
C PHE A 152 15.17 3.96 -7.85
N VAL A 153 14.90 3.13 -8.88
CA VAL A 153 13.60 3.13 -9.57
C VAL A 153 12.51 2.64 -8.62
N ALA A 154 12.79 1.62 -7.83
CA ALA A 154 11.87 1.13 -6.81
C ALA A 154 11.55 2.19 -5.75
N PHE A 155 12.53 2.97 -5.33
CA PHE A 155 12.32 4.07 -4.38
C PHE A 155 11.41 5.15 -4.93
N VAL A 156 11.64 5.61 -6.16
CA VAL A 156 10.78 6.60 -6.83
C VAL A 156 9.36 6.04 -7.00
N ALA A 157 9.24 4.77 -7.40
CA ALA A 157 7.94 4.12 -7.54
C ALA A 157 7.22 3.96 -6.20
N ALA A 158 7.92 3.60 -5.12
CA ALA A 158 7.35 3.53 -3.77
C ALA A 158 6.85 4.90 -3.30
N ALA A 159 7.62 5.96 -3.53
CA ALA A 159 7.22 7.32 -3.22
C ALA A 159 5.96 7.73 -4.00
N ASN A 160 5.90 7.41 -5.29
CA ASN A 160 4.71 7.66 -6.12
C ASN A 160 3.49 6.87 -5.64
N ILE A 161 3.63 5.57 -5.36
CA ILE A 161 2.55 4.72 -4.84
C ILE A 161 2.03 5.27 -3.51
N LEU A 162 2.92 5.70 -2.60
CA LEU A 162 2.52 6.29 -1.33
C LEU A 162 1.71 7.57 -1.53
N LEU A 163 2.16 8.47 -2.40
CA LEU A 163 1.44 9.71 -2.70
C LEU A 163 0.08 9.44 -3.34
N ASP A 164 0.01 8.49 -4.28
CA ASP A 164 -1.23 8.08 -4.94
C ASP A 164 -2.23 7.51 -3.93
N TYR A 165 -1.79 6.65 -3.00
CA TYR A 165 -2.65 6.15 -1.91
C TYR A 165 -3.15 7.27 -1.00
N MET A 166 -2.32 8.27 -0.69
CA MET A 166 -2.77 9.42 0.13
C MET A 166 -3.83 10.25 -0.60
N LEU A 167 -3.63 10.51 -1.90
CA LEU A 167 -4.59 11.22 -2.73
C LEU A 167 -5.90 10.44 -2.88
N ALA A 168 -5.82 9.13 -3.13
CA ALA A 168 -6.96 8.24 -3.23
C ALA A 168 -7.77 8.22 -1.92
N ASN A 169 -7.10 8.09 -0.77
CA ASN A 169 -7.77 8.12 0.54
C ASN A 169 -8.45 9.47 0.80
N ALA A 170 -7.81 10.58 0.45
CA ALA A 170 -8.41 11.91 0.56
C ALA A 170 -9.64 12.08 -0.36
N ALA A 171 -9.56 11.57 -1.59
CA ALA A 171 -10.66 11.58 -2.54
C ALA A 171 -11.85 10.74 -2.03
N VAL A 172 -11.59 9.53 -1.54
CA VAL A 172 -12.63 8.65 -0.97
C VAL A 172 -13.28 9.30 0.25
N ALA A 173 -12.49 9.91 1.14
CA ALA A 173 -13.02 10.63 2.30
C ALA A 173 -13.95 11.78 1.87
N ARG A 174 -13.54 12.58 0.88
CA ARG A 174 -14.35 13.68 0.34
C ARG A 174 -15.67 13.18 -0.25
N SER A 175 -15.62 12.15 -1.08
CA SER A 175 -16.81 11.56 -1.69
C SER A 175 -17.76 10.98 -0.64
N TRP A 176 -17.23 10.30 0.38
CA TRP A 176 -18.03 9.78 1.48
C TRP A 176 -18.74 10.89 2.27
N THR A 177 -18.02 11.97 2.60
CA THR A 177 -18.62 13.12 3.30
C THR A 177 -19.75 13.74 2.49
N SER A 178 -19.58 13.89 1.17
CA SER A 178 -20.65 14.40 0.29
C SER A 178 -21.90 13.50 0.33
N TYR A 179 -21.75 12.18 0.20
CA TYR A 179 -22.90 11.26 0.34
C TYR A 179 -23.55 11.33 1.72
N LEU A 180 -22.76 11.37 2.79
CA LEU A 180 -23.26 11.45 4.16
C LEU A 180 -24.06 12.74 4.40
N THR A 181 -23.60 13.88 3.88
CA THR A 181 -24.35 15.15 3.99
C THR A 181 -25.69 15.11 3.28
N THR A 182 -25.72 14.51 2.08
CA THR A 182 -26.96 14.32 1.31
C THR A 182 -27.93 13.39 2.06
N LEU A 183 -27.42 12.33 2.69
CA LEU A 183 -28.23 11.44 3.55
C LEU A 183 -28.87 12.19 4.74
N LEU A 184 -28.15 13.18 5.29
CA LEU A 184 -28.62 14.03 6.40
C LEU A 184 -29.49 15.22 5.92
N ASN A 185 -29.92 15.25 4.65
CA ASN A 185 -30.66 16.36 4.04
C ASN A 185 -29.96 17.73 4.18
N ARG A 186 -28.64 17.74 4.24
CA ARG A 186 -27.82 18.97 4.21
C ARG A 186 -27.19 19.13 2.84
N LEU A 187 -26.87 20.37 2.47
CA LEU A 187 -26.16 20.65 1.21
C LEU A 187 -24.83 19.91 1.19
N SER A 188 -24.48 19.31 0.04
CA SER A 188 -23.28 18.47 -0.10
C SER A 188 -21.96 19.18 0.25
N ASN A 189 -21.95 20.52 0.15
CA ASN A 189 -20.80 21.36 0.47
C ASN A 189 -20.78 21.86 1.93
N SER A 190 -21.78 21.49 2.76
CA SER A 190 -21.94 22.00 4.12
C SER A 190 -20.78 21.68 5.06
N LEU A 191 -20.08 20.56 4.84
CA LEU A 191 -18.97 20.10 5.67
C LEU A 191 -17.60 20.37 5.03
N VAL A 192 -17.57 21.03 3.88
CA VAL A 192 -16.32 21.37 3.18
C VAL A 192 -15.88 22.76 3.65
N ILE A 193 -14.63 22.86 4.10
CA ILE A 193 -14.03 24.14 4.49
C ILE A 193 -13.73 24.91 3.21
N HIS A 194 -14.52 25.97 2.94
CA HIS A 194 -14.25 26.90 1.86
C HIS A 194 -13.18 27.89 2.30
N THR A 195 -11.96 27.73 1.79
CA THR A 195 -10.94 28.77 1.90
C THR A 195 -11.20 29.82 0.83
N ASN A 196 -11.54 31.03 1.25
CA ASN A 196 -11.77 32.18 0.36
C ASN A 196 -10.41 32.76 -0.06
N LEU A 197 -9.66 32.02 -0.89
CA LEU A 197 -8.48 32.56 -1.53
C LEU A 197 -8.96 33.42 -2.71
N LYS A 198 -8.77 34.75 -2.61
CA LYS A 198 -8.93 35.67 -3.74
C LYS A 198 -8.02 35.18 -4.87
N GLN A 199 -8.67 34.79 -5.97
CA GLN A 199 -8.06 34.41 -7.23
C GLN A 199 -7.47 35.63 -7.94
#